data_AF-A0A952MCC5-F1
#
_entry.id   AF-A0A952MCC5-F1
#
_cell.length_a   1.000
_cell.length_b   1.000
_cell.length_c   1.000
_cell.angle_alpha   90.00
_cell.angle_beta   90.00
_cell.angle_gamma   90.00
#
_symmetry.space_group_name_H-M   'P 1'
#
loop_
_entity.id
_entity.type
_entity.pdbx_description
1 polymer ?
#
loop_
_entity_poly.entity_id
_entity_poly.type
_entity_poly.pdbx_seq_one_letter_code
_entity_poly.pdbx_strand_id
1 'polypeptide(L)'
;MIRKHLAELITTLLVILFTYTALSKILDVDTFRKQMLNQPLPETLSQNLVWLVPVSEITTSIFLILKPLRLHGFVLAFLLMLAFTLYVSLILANTFAYIPCSCGGILNTLSWEAHLIFNIVFTLLALAGIIIERKRRQLIT
;
A
#
# COMPACT_ATOMS: atom_id res chain seq x y z
N MET A 1 17.41 9.30 20.15
CA MET A 1 17.52 7.84 19.99
C MET A 1 16.18 7.21 19.60
N ILE A 2 15.12 7.35 20.41
CA ILE A 2 13.78 6.77 20.17
C ILE A 2 13.20 7.08 18.78
N ARG A 3 13.27 8.33 18.31
CA ARG A 3 12.75 8.72 16.98
C ARG A 3 13.44 8.00 15.81
N LYS A 4 14.72 7.64 15.94
CA LYS A 4 15.45 6.90 14.89
C LYS A 4 14.98 5.45 14.82
N HIS A 5 14.90 4.78 15.96
CA HIS A 5 14.39 3.41 16.03
C HIS A 5 12.93 3.31 15.56
N LEU A 6 12.10 4.29 15.89
CA LEU A 6 10.71 4.34 15.40
C LEU A 6 10.64 4.49 13.87
N ALA A 7 11.44 5.39 13.28
CA ALA A 7 11.49 5.55 11.83
C ALA A 7 11.94 4.26 11.11
N GLU A 8 12.94 3.57 11.66
CA GLU A 8 13.43 2.30 11.13
C GLU A 8 12.38 1.20 11.25
N LEU A 9 11.70 1.09 12.39
CA LEU A 9 10.60 0.15 12.57
C LEU A 9 9.48 0.38 11.54
N ILE A 10 9.02 1.62 11.39
CA ILE A 10 7.97 1.98 10.41
C ILE A 10 8.44 1.65 8.99
N THR A 11 9.69 1.99 8.65
CA THR A 11 10.28 1.69 7.33
C THR A 11 10.25 0.19 7.07
N THR A 12 10.71 -0.62 8.03
CA THR A 12 10.75 -2.08 7.90
C THR A 12 9.35 -2.67 7.72
N LEU A 13 8.36 -2.23 8.51
CA LEU A 13 6.98 -2.70 8.40
C LEU A 13 6.40 -2.41 7.01
N LEU A 14 6.60 -1.19 6.49
CA LEU A 14 6.11 -0.81 5.15
C LEU A 14 6.84 -1.56 4.05
N VAL A 15 8.17 -1.74 4.16
CA VAL A 15 8.94 -2.51 3.17
C VAL A 15 8.49 -3.95 3.12
N ILE A 16 8.28 -4.60 4.28
CA ILE A 16 7.77 -5.97 4.34
C ILE A 16 6.39 -6.04 3.68
N LEU A 17 5.48 -5.12 4.01
CA LEU A 17 4.14 -5.08 3.44
C LEU A 17 4.17 -4.97 1.91
N PHE A 18 4.78 -3.91 1.37
CA PHE A 18 4.77 -3.66 -0.07
C PHE A 18 5.55 -4.70 -0.87
N THR A 19 6.65 -5.22 -0.30
CA THR A 19 7.42 -6.28 -0.96
C THR A 19 6.61 -7.57 -1.02
N TYR A 20 6.00 -7.97 0.10
CA TYR A 20 5.13 -9.14 0.15
C TYR A 20 3.96 -9.04 -0.84
N THR A 21 3.24 -7.90 -0.83
CA THR A 21 2.08 -7.71 -1.70
C THR A 21 2.48 -7.70 -3.17
N ALA A 22 3.60 -7.09 -3.54
CA ALA A 22 4.07 -7.07 -4.91
C ALA A 22 4.49 -8.46 -5.39
N LEU A 23 5.28 -9.17 -4.58
CA LEU A 23 5.72 -10.54 -4.87
C LEU A 23 4.52 -11.47 -5.06
N SER A 24 3.54 -11.41 -4.17
CA SER A 24 2.34 -12.26 -4.28
C SER A 24 1.56 -12.05 -5.60
N LYS A 25 1.57 -10.83 -6.14
CA LYS A 25 0.91 -10.49 -7.40
C LYS A 25 1.72 -10.88 -8.64
N ILE A 26 3.04 -10.77 -8.56
CA ILE A 26 3.94 -11.08 -9.69
C ILE A 26 4.18 -12.58 -9.83
N LEU A 27 4.19 -13.33 -8.72
CA LEU A 27 4.35 -14.79 -8.76
C LEU A 27 3.11 -15.50 -9.33
N ASP A 28 1.93 -14.89 -9.23
CA ASP A 28 0.68 -15.40 -9.80
C ASP A 28 -0.13 -14.27 -10.47
N VAL A 29 0.42 -13.74 -11.56
CA VAL A 29 -0.19 -12.63 -12.33
C VAL A 29 -1.54 -13.02 -12.91
N ASP A 30 -1.74 -14.28 -13.31
CA ASP A 30 -3.00 -14.73 -13.91
C ASP A 30 -4.14 -14.70 -12.90
N THR A 31 -3.89 -15.18 -11.67
CA THR A 31 -4.87 -15.06 -10.58
C THR A 31 -5.11 -13.60 -10.22
N PHE A 32 -4.05 -12.79 -10.09
CA PHE A 32 -4.20 -11.36 -9.78
C PHE A 32 -4.97 -10.60 -10.86
N ARG A 33 -4.75 -10.92 -12.14
CA ARG A 33 -5.49 -10.34 -13.27
C ARG A 33 -6.97 -10.67 -13.19
N LYS A 34 -7.34 -11.93 -12.97
CA LYS A 34 -8.74 -12.35 -12.80
C LYS A 34 -9.41 -11.64 -11.63
N GLN A 35 -8.70 -11.55 -10.51
CA GLN A 35 -9.10 -10.83 -9.31
C GLN A 35 -9.34 -9.33 -9.55
N MET A 36 -8.44 -8.68 -10.29
CA MET A 36 -8.52 -7.27 -10.64
C MET A 36 -9.67 -6.99 -11.63
N LEU A 37 -9.86 -7.86 -12.63
CA LEU A 37 -10.98 -7.76 -13.57
C LEU A 37 -12.35 -7.99 -12.92
N ASN A 38 -12.39 -8.70 -11.78
CA ASN A 38 -13.61 -8.88 -10.99
C ASN A 38 -13.93 -7.69 -10.06
N GLN A 39 -13.05 -6.69 -9.96
CA GLN A 39 -13.35 -5.47 -9.21
C GLN A 39 -14.43 -4.65 -9.95
N PRO A 40 -15.29 -3.91 -9.22
CA PRO A 40 -16.31 -3.04 -9.81
C PRO A 40 -15.70 -1.76 -10.41
N LEU A 41 -14.75 -1.93 -11.32
CA LEU A 41 -14.00 -0.89 -12.01
C LEU A 41 -14.13 -1.09 -13.53
N PRO A 42 -13.98 -0.04 -14.35
CA PRO A 42 -13.94 -0.18 -15.80
C PRO A 42 -12.84 -1.15 -16.23
N GLU A 43 -13.13 -2.02 -17.19
CA GLU A 43 -12.21 -3.08 -17.61
C GLU A 43 -10.83 -2.53 -18.03
N THR A 44 -10.81 -1.43 -18.78
CA THR A 44 -9.57 -0.76 -19.21
C THR A 44 -8.72 -0.29 -18.03
N LEU A 45 -9.36 0.21 -16.96
CA LEU A 45 -8.67 0.60 -15.74
C LEU A 45 -8.13 -0.64 -15.01
N SER A 46 -8.96 -1.68 -14.85
CA SER A 46 -8.55 -2.94 -14.21
C SER A 46 -7.35 -3.57 -14.91
N GLN A 47 -7.33 -3.62 -16.25
CA GLN A 47 -6.21 -4.14 -17.03
C GLN A 47 -4.90 -3.35 -16.79
N ASN A 48 -4.98 -2.02 -16.70
CA ASN A 48 -3.82 -1.18 -16.39
C ASN A 48 -3.34 -1.40 -14.93
N LEU A 49 -4.26 -1.55 -13.98
CA LEU A 49 -3.94 -1.75 -12.57
C LEU A 49 -3.21 -3.08 -12.29
N VAL A 50 -3.36 -4.10 -13.14
CA VAL A 50 -2.62 -5.37 -13.03
C VAL A 50 -1.11 -5.15 -12.98
N TRP A 51 -0.59 -4.13 -13.68
CA TRP A 51 0.85 -3.82 -13.68
C TRP A 51 1.17 -2.59 -12.85
N LEU A 52 0.33 -1.56 -12.88
CA LEU A 52 0.58 -0.32 -12.14
C LEU A 52 0.67 -0.57 -10.63
N VAL A 53 -0.19 -1.44 -10.09
CA VAL A 53 -0.19 -1.73 -8.65
C VAL A 53 1.13 -2.41 -8.23
N PRO A 54 1.54 -3.58 -8.74
CA PRO A 54 2.81 -4.19 -8.36
C PRO A 54 4.03 -3.31 -8.59
N VAL A 55 4.06 -2.56 -9.72
CA VAL A 55 5.18 -1.65 -10.02
C VAL A 55 5.27 -0.53 -8.98
N SER A 56 4.14 0.07 -8.60
CA SER A 56 4.09 1.11 -7.58
C SER A 56 4.49 0.59 -6.20
N GLU A 57 4.12 -0.65 -5.86
CA GLU A 57 4.48 -1.31 -4.60
C GLU A 57 6.01 -1.57 -4.54
N ILE A 58 6.61 -2.12 -5.61
CA ILE A 58 8.07 -2.32 -5.70
C ILE A 58 8.81 -0.98 -5.62
N THR A 59 8.36 0.02 -6.38
CA THR A 59 8.99 1.34 -6.39
C THR A 59 8.98 1.95 -4.99
N THR A 60 7.86 1.82 -4.28
CA THR A 60 7.71 2.27 -2.90
C THR A 60 8.69 1.57 -1.96
N SER A 61 8.79 0.24 -2.03
CA SER A 61 9.76 -0.54 -1.23
C SER A 61 11.20 -0.09 -1.47
N ILE A 62 11.61 0.08 -2.73
CA ILE A 62 12.97 0.52 -3.08
C ILE A 62 13.25 1.91 -2.51
N PHE A 63 12.31 2.85 -2.66
CA PHE A 63 12.49 4.22 -2.18
C PHE A 63 12.59 4.28 -0.64
N LEU A 64 11.84 3.44 0.08
CA LEU A 64 11.91 3.35 1.54
C LEU A 64 13.28 2.86 2.03
N ILE A 65 13.87 1.87 1.34
CA ILE A 65 15.19 1.31 1.67
C ILE A 65 16.29 2.36 1.46
N LEU A 66 16.28 3.03 0.31
CA LEU A 66 17.31 4.00 -0.08
C LEU A 66 17.21 5.28 0.77
N LYS A 67 18.17 5.47 1.70
CA LYS A 67 18.28 6.65 2.58
C LYS A 67 18.01 8.01 1.90
N PRO A 68 18.57 8.33 0.70
CA PRO A 68 18.32 9.62 0.06
C PRO A 68 16.89 9.76 -0.48
N LEU A 69 16.22 8.67 -0.84
CA LEU A 69 14.86 8.65 -1.38
C LEU A 69 13.78 8.38 -0.33
N ARG A 70 14.16 8.05 0.91
CA ARG A 70 13.24 7.60 1.97
C ARG A 70 12.03 8.50 2.20
N LEU A 71 12.20 9.82 2.12
CA LEU A 71 11.06 10.74 2.24
C LEU A 71 10.05 10.54 1.10
N HIS A 72 10.53 10.41 -0.13
CA HIS A 72 9.69 10.09 -1.28
C HIS A 72 9.05 8.71 -1.12
N GLY A 73 9.78 7.72 -0.59
CA GLY A 73 9.23 6.41 -0.25
C GLY A 73 8.06 6.48 0.73
N PHE A 74 8.18 7.27 1.80
CA PHE A 74 7.08 7.48 2.75
C PHE A 74 5.88 8.21 2.11
N VAL A 75 6.13 9.19 1.24
CA VAL A 75 5.06 9.89 0.51
C VAL A 75 4.33 8.94 -0.43
N LEU A 76 5.05 8.13 -1.22
CA LEU A 76 4.46 7.11 -2.09
C LEU A 76 3.66 6.10 -1.27
N ALA A 77 4.23 5.58 -0.19
CA ALA A 77 3.55 4.66 0.73
C ALA A 77 2.24 5.25 1.25
N PHE A 78 2.25 6.50 1.69
CA PHE A 78 1.06 7.18 2.18
C PHE A 78 -0.01 7.33 1.09
N LEU A 79 0.37 7.75 -0.12
CA LEU A 79 -0.57 7.92 -1.24
C LEU A 79 -1.18 6.58 -1.68
N LEU A 80 -0.37 5.52 -1.79
CA LEU A 80 -0.85 4.18 -2.12
C LEU A 80 -1.81 3.66 -1.04
N MET A 81 -1.41 3.72 0.24
CA MET A 81 -2.25 3.25 1.34
C MET A 81 -3.53 4.06 1.47
N LEU A 82 -3.48 5.36 1.24
CA LEU A 82 -4.66 6.22 1.23
C LEU A 82 -5.61 5.82 0.08
N ALA A 83 -5.09 5.60 -1.12
CA ALA A 83 -5.90 5.14 -2.26
C ALA A 83 -6.59 3.79 -1.96
N PHE A 84 -5.84 2.83 -1.39
CA PHE A 84 -6.40 1.54 -0.97
C PHE A 84 -7.43 1.68 0.16
N THR A 85 -7.19 2.57 1.11
CA THR A 85 -8.14 2.88 2.21
C THR A 85 -9.44 3.44 1.66
N LEU A 86 -9.36 4.44 0.78
CA LEU A 86 -10.53 5.04 0.14
C LEU A 86 -11.30 4.02 -0.68
N TYR A 87 -10.61 3.20 -1.45
CA TYR A 87 -11.24 2.14 -2.24
C TYR A 87 -12.04 1.15 -1.38
N VAL A 88 -11.41 0.62 -0.31
CA VAL A 88 -12.10 -0.28 0.64
C VAL A 88 -13.28 0.42 1.32
N SER A 89 -13.13 1.70 1.67
CA SER A 89 -14.20 2.48 2.28
C SER A 89 -15.41 2.62 1.36
N LEU A 90 -15.20 2.81 0.06
CA LEU A 90 -16.26 2.88 -0.95
C LEU A 90 -17.00 1.53 -1.09
N ILE A 91 -16.27 0.42 -1.06
CA ILE A 91 -16.87 -0.92 -1.04
C ILE A 91 -17.79 -1.09 0.18
N LEU A 92 -17.30 -0.78 1.38
CA LEU A 92 -18.08 -0.91 2.62
C LEU A 92 -19.24 0.08 2.70
N ALA A 93 -19.13 1.24 2.04
CA ALA A 93 -20.21 2.21 1.90
C ALA A 93 -21.29 1.78 0.87
N ASN A 94 -21.17 0.58 0.27
CA ASN A 94 -22.07 0.04 -0.75
C ASN A 94 -22.27 0.98 -1.95
N THR A 95 -21.21 1.71 -2.35
CA THR A 95 -21.29 2.62 -3.51
C THR A 95 -21.23 1.87 -4.85
N PHE A 96 -20.86 0.60 -4.84
CA PHE A 96 -20.75 -0.26 -6.03
C PHE A 96 -21.92 -1.24 -6.12
N ALA A 97 -22.16 -1.75 -7.34
CA ALA A 97 -23.25 -2.67 -7.63
C ALA A 97 -23.14 -4.04 -6.91
N TYR A 98 -21.93 -4.43 -6.51
CA TYR A 98 -21.66 -5.64 -5.74
C TYR A 98 -20.36 -5.52 -4.94
N ILE A 99 -20.18 -6.39 -3.95
CA ILE A 99 -18.95 -6.49 -3.15
C ILE A 99 -18.05 -7.56 -3.80
N PRO A 100 -16.85 -7.20 -4.31
CA PRO A 100 -15.96 -8.17 -4.92
C PRO A 100 -15.30 -9.08 -3.87
N CYS A 101 -14.60 -10.12 -4.32
CA CYS A 101 -13.68 -10.86 -3.47
C CYS A 101 -12.46 -9.99 -3.11
N SER A 102 -11.93 -10.15 -1.88
CA SER A 102 -10.70 -9.47 -1.52
C SER A 102 -9.52 -10.00 -2.34
N CYS A 103 -8.70 -9.08 -2.84
CA CYS A 103 -7.54 -9.37 -3.69
C CYS A 103 -6.28 -8.95 -2.94
N GLY A 104 -5.42 -9.91 -2.52
CA GLY A 104 -4.25 -9.54 -1.70
C GLY A 104 -3.32 -10.67 -1.24
N GLY A 105 -3.24 -11.81 -1.95
CA GLY A 105 -2.47 -12.96 -1.45
C GLY A 105 -3.06 -13.47 -0.13
N ILE A 106 -2.26 -13.66 0.92
CA ILE A 106 -2.75 -14.07 2.27
C ILE A 106 -3.78 -13.08 2.82
N LEU A 107 -3.72 -11.80 2.43
CA LEU A 107 -4.68 -10.79 2.87
C LEU A 107 -6.10 -11.06 2.33
N ASN A 108 -6.26 -11.87 1.27
CA ASN A 108 -7.59 -12.24 0.75
C ASN A 108 -8.49 -12.96 1.77
N THR A 109 -7.92 -13.44 2.88
CA THR A 109 -8.64 -14.10 3.98
C THR A 109 -9.26 -13.13 4.99
N LEU A 110 -8.85 -11.85 4.98
CA LEU A 110 -9.40 -10.84 5.89
C LEU A 110 -10.79 -10.38 5.42
N SER A 111 -11.70 -10.10 6.36
CA SER A 111 -12.95 -9.42 6.03
C SER A 111 -12.69 -8.01 5.50
N TRP A 112 -13.66 -7.39 4.83
CA TRP A 112 -13.49 -6.03 4.31
C TRP A 112 -13.29 -5.00 5.43
N GLU A 113 -13.93 -5.18 6.58
CA GLU A 113 -13.73 -4.34 7.76
C GLU A 113 -12.32 -4.49 8.33
N ALA A 114 -11.81 -5.72 8.40
CA ALA A 114 -10.44 -5.98 8.84
C ALA A 114 -9.41 -5.37 7.87
N HIS A 115 -9.65 -5.44 6.55
CA HIS A 115 -8.84 -4.74 5.55
C HIS A 115 -8.86 -3.23 5.75
N LEU A 116 -10.01 -2.64 6.04
CA LEU A 116 -10.11 -1.20 6.25
C LEU A 116 -9.26 -0.76 7.45
N ILE A 117 -9.37 -1.48 8.57
CA ILE A 117 -8.57 -1.20 9.77
C ILE A 117 -7.08 -1.34 9.46
N PHE A 118 -6.69 -2.42 8.79
CA PHE A 118 -5.31 -2.64 8.35
C PHE A 118 -4.79 -1.46 7.51
N ASN A 119 -5.56 -1.05 6.51
CA ASN A 119 -5.20 0.05 5.62
C ASN A 119 -5.08 1.38 6.35
N ILE A 120 -6.00 1.69 7.27
CA ILE A 120 -5.94 2.89 8.11
C ILE A 120 -4.67 2.91 8.96
N VAL A 121 -4.36 1.79 9.63
CA VAL A 121 -3.16 1.68 10.48
C VAL A 121 -1.90 1.96 9.65
N PHE A 122 -1.74 1.31 8.50
CA PHE A 122 -0.56 1.51 7.65
C PHE A 122 -0.52 2.89 6.99
N THR A 123 -1.67 3.50 6.70
CA THR A 123 -1.76 4.90 6.25
C THR A 123 -1.22 5.85 7.32
N LEU A 124 -1.63 5.68 8.58
CA LEU A 124 -1.16 6.50 9.70
C LEU A 124 0.34 6.27 9.98
N LEU A 125 0.83 5.03 9.87
CA LEU A 125 2.25 4.73 9.99
C LEU A 125 3.07 5.42 8.89
N ALA A 126 2.60 5.41 7.64
CA ALA A 126 3.26 6.12 6.54
C ALA A 126 3.29 7.64 6.80
N LEU A 127 2.18 8.23 7.26
CA LEU A 127 2.12 9.64 7.64
C LEU A 127 3.10 9.99 8.77
N ALA A 128 3.18 9.15 9.81
CA ALA A 128 4.14 9.31 10.89
C ALA A 128 5.59 9.24 10.36
N GLY A 129 5.87 8.32 9.42
CA GLY A 129 7.13 8.21 8.71
C GLY A 129 7.52 9.51 7.98
N ILE A 130 6.58 10.13 7.26
CA ILE A 130 6.79 11.44 6.59
C ILE A 130 7.20 12.51 7.62
N ILE A 131 6.46 12.63 8.73
CA ILE A 131 6.69 13.66 9.74
C ILE A 131 8.07 13.48 10.39
N ILE A 132 8.44 12.25 10.74
CA ILE A 132 9.73 11.95 11.37
C ILE A 132 10.88 12.21 10.39
N GLU A 133 10.73 11.78 9.14
CA GLU A 133 11.78 11.92 8.11
C GLU A 133 11.99 13.38 7.68
N ARG A 134 10.93 14.18 7.58
CA ARG A 134 11.03 15.63 7.31
C ARG A 134 11.82 16.35 8.40
N LYS A 135 11.49 16.09 9.68
CA LYS A 135 12.23 16.66 10.82
C LYS A 135 13.68 16.24 10.82
N ARG A 136 14.00 15.00 10.43
CA ARG A 136 15.38 14.52 10.32
C ARG A 136 16.18 15.27 9.26
N ARG A 137 15.59 15.57 8.10
CA ARG A 137 16.26 16.31 7.02
C ARG A 137 16.54 17.76 7.38
N GLN A 138 15.57 18.42 8.02
CA GLN A 138 15.72 19.80 8.51
C GLN A 138 16.84 19.97 9.55
N LEU A 139 17.20 18.92 10.28
CA LEU A 139 18.31 18.95 11.24
C LEU A 139 19.69 18.75 10.59
N ILE A 140 19.74 18.34 9.32
CA ILE A 140 20.99 18.00 8.61
C ILE A 140 21.39 19.13 7.62
N THR A 141 20.42 19.93 7.15
CA THR A 141 20.64 21.23 6.48
C THR A 141 20.77 22.35 7.49
#